data_AF-A0A936U2Y8-F1
#
_entry.id   AF-A0A936U2Y8-F1
#
_cell.length_a   1.000
_cell.length_b   1.000
_cell.length_c   1.000
_cell.angle_alpha   90.00
_cell.angle_beta   90.00
_cell.angle_gamma   90.00
#
_symmetry.space_group_name_H-M   'P 1'
#
loop_
_entity.id
_entity.type
_entity.pdbx_description
1 polymer ?
#
loop_
_entity_poly.entity_id
_entity_poly.type
_entity_poly.pdbx_seq_one_letter_code
_entity_poly.pdbx_strand_id
1 'polypeptide(L)'
;MNGSMPICLQVALMSTSWTKLDREVYDENGKLPVEYNDAHAAVRGFANSTVESSLVLSAGMNPRLYSYLEEFPGFYPDENGRISKKIILKVSDYRSALIQGKFLAKKGIWVSEYRIESGLNCGGHAFATQGFLMGPILEEFRKNRTHLIDESFDLLKMH
;
A
#
# COMPACT_ATOMS: atom_id res chain seq x y z
N MET A 1 9.52 18.57 15.72
CA MET A 1 8.37 19.19 15.02
C MET A 1 7.18 18.28 15.19
N ASN A 2 6.19 18.67 16.01
CA ASN A 2 4.96 17.90 16.25
C ASN A 2 3.95 18.21 15.15
N GLY A 3 4.14 17.64 13.97
CA GLY A 3 3.16 17.66 12.89
C GLY A 3 2.70 16.24 12.65
N SER A 4 1.55 15.85 13.20
CA SER A 4 0.91 14.58 12.86
C SER A 4 0.56 14.62 11.37
N MET A 5 1.27 13.87 10.53
CA MET A 5 0.86 13.71 9.13
C MET A 5 -0.51 13.03 9.12
N PRO A 6 -1.56 13.66 8.58
CA PRO A 6 -2.91 13.11 8.69
C PRO A 6 -3.05 11.86 7.80
N ILE A 7 -3.37 10.71 8.41
CA ILE A 7 -3.81 9.52 7.66
C ILE A 7 -5.27 9.73 7.23
N CYS A 8 -5.49 9.77 5.92
CA CYS A 8 -6.84 9.80 5.34
C CYS A 8 -7.39 8.36 5.24
N LEU A 9 -8.59 8.13 5.76
CA LEU A 9 -9.29 6.84 5.60
C LEU A 9 -10.43 7.09 4.61
N GLN A 10 -10.38 6.47 3.43
CA GLN A 10 -11.38 6.67 2.39
C GLN A 10 -11.94 5.33 1.90
N VAL A 11 -13.21 5.27 1.54
CA VAL A 11 -13.80 4.09 0.90
C VAL A 11 -13.66 4.30 -0.61
N ALA A 12 -12.95 3.40 -1.29
CA ALA A 12 -12.75 3.50 -2.72
C ALA A 12 -12.79 2.13 -3.38
N LEU A 13 -13.64 2.00 -4.40
CA LEU A 13 -13.82 0.80 -5.22
C LEU A 13 -12.97 0.94 -6.50
N MET A 14 -11.76 0.38 -6.55
CA MET A 14 -11.01 0.24 -7.82
C MET A 14 -10.02 -0.92 -7.76
N SER A 15 -10.35 -2.03 -8.40
CA SER A 15 -9.58 -3.28 -8.40
C SER A 15 -8.56 -3.35 -9.54
N THR A 16 -7.29 -3.06 -9.26
CA THR A 16 -6.16 -3.60 -10.05
C THR A 16 -5.35 -4.53 -9.14
N SER A 17 -5.01 -5.73 -9.61
CA SER A 17 -4.38 -6.78 -8.79
C SER A 17 -2.95 -7.01 -9.27
N TRP A 18 -1.96 -6.54 -8.49
CA TRP A 18 -0.53 -6.55 -8.85
C TRP A 18 0.13 -7.92 -8.76
N THR A 19 -0.43 -8.86 -7.99
CA THR A 19 0.08 -10.25 -7.90
C THR A 19 -0.05 -11.03 -9.20
N LYS A 20 -0.90 -10.57 -10.14
CA LYS A 20 -0.99 -11.13 -11.50
C LYS A 20 0.13 -10.63 -12.43
N LEU A 21 0.90 -9.62 -12.02
CA LEU A 21 1.99 -9.00 -12.78
C LEU A 21 3.38 -9.45 -12.30
N ASP A 22 3.46 -10.29 -11.25
CA ASP A 22 4.69 -10.97 -10.83
C ASP A 22 5.03 -12.15 -11.76
N ARG A 23 5.01 -11.93 -13.08
CA ARG A 23 5.42 -12.94 -14.05
C ARG A 23 6.96 -12.97 -14.12
N GLU A 24 7.52 -14.17 -14.19
CA GLU A 24 8.94 -14.34 -14.47
C GLU A 24 9.22 -13.91 -15.91
N VAL A 25 10.10 -12.92 -16.07
CA VAL A 25 10.50 -12.40 -17.38
C VAL A 25 11.80 -13.09 -17.80
N TYR A 26 11.88 -13.46 -19.08
CA TYR A 26 13.06 -14.10 -19.67
C TYR A 26 13.58 -13.24 -20.81
N ASP A 27 14.90 -13.12 -20.92
CA ASP A 27 15.58 -12.58 -22.09
C ASP A 27 16.33 -13.70 -22.83
N GLU A 28 17.07 -13.32 -23.86
CA GLU A 28 17.93 -14.23 -24.64
C GLU A 28 19.04 -14.92 -23.82
N ASN A 29 19.32 -14.43 -22.60
CA ASN A 29 20.32 -14.95 -21.68
C ASN A 29 19.72 -15.73 -20.50
N GLY A 30 18.39 -15.83 -20.39
CA GLY A 30 17.69 -16.62 -19.39
C GLY A 30 16.73 -15.80 -18.52
N LYS A 31 16.53 -16.23 -17.27
CA LYS A 31 15.58 -15.61 -16.35
C LYS A 31 16.12 -14.29 -15.82
N LEU A 32 15.38 -13.21 -16.03
CA LEU A 32 15.72 -11.88 -15.52
C LEU A 32 15.46 -11.77 -14.00
N PRO A 33 16.19 -10.89 -13.30
CA PRO A 33 15.90 -10.54 -11.91
C PRO A 33 14.47 -10.05 -11.71
N VAL A 34 13.95 -10.19 -10.49
CA VAL A 34 12.55 -9.83 -10.15
C VAL A 34 12.21 -8.37 -10.43
N GLU A 35 13.20 -7.49 -10.41
CA GLU A 35 13.11 -6.06 -10.73
C GLU A 35 12.65 -5.76 -12.17
N TYR A 36 12.76 -6.76 -13.06
CA TYR A 36 12.31 -6.68 -14.45
C TYR A 36 10.89 -7.18 -14.66
N ASN A 37 10.22 -7.67 -13.62
CA ASN A 37 8.80 -7.98 -13.74
C ASN A 37 7.96 -6.71 -13.88
N ASP A 38 6.76 -6.85 -14.44
CA ASP A 38 5.90 -5.71 -14.80
C ASP A 38 5.56 -4.83 -13.58
N ALA A 39 5.44 -5.43 -12.39
CA ALA A 39 5.15 -4.70 -11.16
C ALA A 39 6.34 -3.80 -10.73
N HIS A 40 7.56 -4.33 -10.72
CA HIS A 40 8.76 -3.55 -10.38
C HIS A 40 9.08 -2.53 -11.45
N ALA A 41 8.87 -2.86 -12.73
CA ALA A 41 9.02 -1.92 -13.83
C ALA A 41 8.03 -0.74 -13.72
N ALA A 42 6.76 -1.01 -13.39
CA ALA A 42 5.76 0.03 -13.17
C ALA A 42 6.11 0.92 -11.97
N VAL A 43 6.54 0.34 -10.85
CA VAL A 43 6.98 1.10 -9.67
C VAL A 43 8.20 1.96 -9.99
N ARG A 44 9.21 1.41 -10.67
CA ARG A 44 10.41 2.16 -11.09
C ARG A 44 10.06 3.32 -12.02
N GLY A 45 9.18 3.07 -13.00
CA GLY A 45 8.71 4.11 -13.91
C GLY A 45 7.96 5.22 -13.18
N PHE A 46 7.07 4.86 -12.24
CA PHE A 46 6.37 5.83 -11.41
C PHE A 46 7.32 6.63 -10.51
N ALA A 47 8.23 5.95 -9.82
CA ALA A 47 9.17 6.55 -8.88
C ALA A 47 10.12 7.54 -9.57
N ASN A 48 10.62 7.20 -10.77
CA ASN A 48 11.53 8.04 -11.55
C ASN A 48 10.81 9.10 -12.41
N SER A 49 9.48 9.08 -12.48
CA SER A 49 8.73 10.11 -13.22
C SER A 49 8.68 11.44 -12.46
N THR A 50 8.37 12.52 -13.18
CA THR A 50 8.12 13.85 -12.61
C THR A 50 6.73 13.99 -11.97
N VAL A 51 5.89 12.95 -12.04
CA VAL A 51 4.52 12.99 -11.54
C VAL A 51 4.50 12.91 -10.01
N GLU A 52 4.00 13.94 -9.33
CA GLU A 52 3.69 13.88 -7.90
C GLU A 52 2.28 13.31 -7.70
N SER A 53 2.19 12.09 -7.16
CA SER A 53 0.94 11.33 -7.09
C SER A 53 1.04 10.21 -6.05
N SER A 54 -0.01 9.43 -5.94
CA SER A 54 -0.13 8.28 -5.07
C SER A 54 -0.02 6.96 -5.84
N LEU A 55 0.82 6.05 -5.34
CA LEU A 55 0.84 4.64 -5.73
C LEU A 55 -0.20 3.86 -4.92
N VAL A 56 -1.11 3.17 -5.60
CA VAL A 56 -2.18 2.38 -4.98
C VAL A 56 -1.80 0.90 -4.98
N LEU A 57 -1.62 0.32 -3.78
CA LEU A 57 -1.27 -1.08 -3.58
C LEU A 57 -2.51 -1.85 -3.13
N SER A 58 -2.98 -2.78 -3.96
CA SER A 58 -4.33 -3.34 -3.87
C SER A 58 -4.44 -4.86 -3.90
N ALA A 59 -3.31 -5.55 -3.81
CA ALA A 59 -3.26 -6.99 -3.64
C ALA A 59 -2.48 -7.30 -2.35
N GLY A 60 -2.60 -8.54 -1.86
CA GLY A 60 -1.90 -8.98 -0.65
C GLY A 60 -0.42 -8.60 -0.64
N MET A 61 0.16 -8.50 0.56
CA MET A 61 1.53 -8.03 0.78
C MET A 61 2.53 -8.78 -0.13
N ASN A 62 3.22 -8.05 -1.01
CA ASN A 62 4.40 -8.53 -1.74
C ASN A 62 5.66 -7.92 -1.09
N PRO A 63 6.36 -8.66 -0.21
CA PRO A 63 7.51 -8.14 0.52
C PRO A 63 8.66 -7.66 -0.38
N ARG A 64 8.80 -8.25 -1.58
CA ARG A 64 9.85 -7.87 -2.54
C ARG A 64 9.55 -6.51 -3.13
N LEU A 65 8.34 -6.32 -3.64
CA LEU A 65 7.90 -5.02 -4.17
C LEU A 65 7.97 -3.92 -3.11
N TYR A 66 7.58 -4.23 -1.87
CA TYR A 66 7.61 -3.26 -0.78
C TYR A 66 9.04 -2.91 -0.36
N SER A 67 9.97 -3.86 -0.44
CA SER A 67 11.39 -3.57 -0.19
C SER A 67 12.00 -2.78 -1.34
N TYR A 68 11.56 -3.01 -2.58
CA TYR A 68 12.00 -2.24 -3.74
C TYR A 68 11.61 -0.75 -3.66
N LEU A 69 10.52 -0.41 -2.95
CA LEU A 69 10.15 0.98 -2.71
C LEU A 69 11.22 1.76 -1.91
N GLU A 70 12.03 1.08 -1.09
CA GLU A 70 13.11 1.72 -0.31
C GLU A 70 14.19 2.33 -1.18
N GLU A 71 14.37 1.82 -2.40
CA GLU A 71 15.42 2.30 -3.31
C GLU A 71 15.12 3.71 -3.86
N PHE A 72 13.89 4.21 -3.68
CA PHE A 72 13.46 5.46 -4.30
C PHE A 72 13.22 6.56 -3.27
N PRO A 73 13.98 7.68 -3.32
CA PRO A 73 13.87 8.76 -2.34
C PRO A 73 12.51 9.47 -2.37
N GLY A 74 11.76 9.38 -3.48
CA GLY A 74 10.46 10.04 -3.62
C GLY A 74 9.36 9.55 -2.66
N PHE A 75 9.52 8.35 -2.07
CA PHE A 75 8.58 7.81 -1.07
C PHE A 75 8.85 8.32 0.36
N TYR A 76 9.95 9.06 0.55
CA TYR A 76 10.34 9.63 1.84
C TYR A 76 9.97 11.13 1.88
N PRO A 77 9.79 11.71 3.08
CA PRO A 77 9.59 13.14 3.22
C PRO A 77 10.88 13.90 2.85
N ASP A 78 10.72 14.99 2.09
CA ASP A 78 11.79 15.95 1.87
C ASP A 78 12.06 16.83 3.12
N GLU A 79 12.99 17.78 3.00
CA GLU A 79 13.34 18.72 4.07
C GLU A 79 12.15 19.57 4.57
N ASN A 80 11.10 19.71 3.75
CA ASN A 80 9.86 20.42 4.08
C ASN A 80 8.75 19.47 4.57
N GLY A 81 9.05 18.19 4.75
CA GLY A 81 8.08 17.16 5.13
C GLY A 81 7.13 16.75 4.00
N ARG A 82 7.40 17.11 2.74
CA ARG A 82 6.58 16.75 1.59
C ARG A 82 7.00 15.40 1.04
N ILE A 83 6.01 14.54 0.79
CA ILE A 83 6.21 13.24 0.13
C ILE A 83 5.68 13.35 -1.30
N SER A 84 6.58 13.21 -2.28
CA SER A 84 6.25 13.36 -3.71
C SER A 84 5.54 12.11 -4.28
N LYS A 85 5.89 10.93 -3.76
CA LYS A 85 5.31 9.63 -4.13
C LYS A 85 4.59 9.05 -2.92
N LYS A 86 3.28 9.25 -2.83
CA LYS A 86 2.48 8.80 -1.68
C LYS A 86 2.09 7.34 -1.83
N ILE A 87 1.89 6.65 -0.70
CA ILE A 87 1.35 5.28 -0.71
C ILE A 87 -0.12 5.28 -0.28
N ILE A 88 -0.94 4.55 -1.02
CA ILE A 88 -2.32 4.23 -0.66
C ILE A 88 -2.46 2.71 -0.59
N LEU A 89 -2.92 2.20 0.56
CA LEU A 89 -3.16 0.77 0.74
C LEU A 89 -4.64 0.45 0.57
N LYS A 90 -4.99 -0.41 -0.40
CA LYS A 90 -6.33 -0.98 -0.50
C LYS A 90 -6.40 -2.27 0.30
N VAL A 91 -7.31 -2.33 1.26
CA VAL A 91 -7.35 -3.37 2.31
C VAL A 91 -8.78 -3.85 2.52
N SER A 92 -8.92 -5.16 2.78
CA SER A 92 -10.22 -5.80 3.02
C SER A 92 -10.63 -5.88 4.49
N ASP A 93 -9.66 -5.69 5.40
CA ASP A 93 -9.82 -5.90 6.83
C ASP A 93 -8.75 -5.12 7.61
N TYR A 94 -9.02 -4.88 8.89
CA TYR A 94 -8.15 -4.10 9.77
C TYR A 94 -6.79 -4.76 10.00
N ARG A 95 -6.75 -6.09 10.12
CA ARG A 95 -5.51 -6.84 10.37
C ARG A 95 -4.53 -6.69 9.20
N SER A 96 -5.02 -6.79 7.97
CA SER A 96 -4.23 -6.58 6.75
C SER A 96 -3.69 -5.15 6.67
N ALA A 97 -4.49 -4.15 7.05
CA ALA A 97 -4.05 -2.76 7.12
C ALA A 97 -2.93 -2.54 8.14
N LEU A 98 -3.06 -3.13 9.33
CA LEU A 98 -2.06 -3.02 10.39
C LEU A 98 -0.75 -3.71 9.98
N ILE A 99 -0.79 -4.93 9.44
CA ILE A 99 0.41 -5.67 9.04
C ILE A 99 1.16 -4.93 7.93
N GLN A 100 0.44 -4.52 6.87
CA GLN A 100 1.06 -3.83 5.73
C GLN A 100 1.55 -2.42 6.12
N GLY A 101 0.78 -1.69 6.93
CA GLY A 101 1.17 -0.40 7.48
C GLY A 101 2.45 -0.49 8.30
N LYS A 102 2.51 -1.44 9.24
CA LYS A 102 3.72 -1.71 10.04
C LYS A 102 4.91 -2.12 9.18
N PHE A 103 4.69 -2.90 8.13
CA PHE A 103 5.77 -3.32 7.25
C PHE A 103 6.39 -2.12 6.52
N LEU A 104 5.58 -1.23 5.94
CA LEU A 104 6.09 -0.03 5.27
C LEU A 104 6.66 0.99 6.26
N ALA A 105 6.05 1.15 7.43
CA ALA A 105 6.54 2.04 8.48
C ALA A 105 7.95 1.67 8.96
N LYS A 106 8.23 0.36 9.12
CA LYS A 106 9.58 -0.15 9.46
C LYS A 106 10.66 0.17 8.41
N LYS A 107 10.23 0.52 7.19
CA LYS A 107 11.08 0.88 6.06
C LYS A 107 11.20 2.40 5.86
N GLY A 108 10.65 3.18 6.80
CA GLY A 108 10.58 4.64 6.70
C GLY A 108 9.51 5.17 5.74
N ILE A 109 8.64 4.30 5.19
CA ILE A 109 7.66 4.68 4.17
C ILE A 109 6.30 4.96 4.81
N TRP A 110 5.76 6.16 4.58
CA TRP A 110 4.47 6.59 5.12
C TRP A 110 3.29 6.16 4.24
N VAL A 111 2.31 5.50 4.85
CA VAL A 111 1.01 5.24 4.22
C VAL A 111 0.12 6.47 4.38
N SER A 112 -0.16 7.14 3.26
CA SER A 112 -0.94 8.38 3.23
C SER A 112 -2.44 8.15 3.32
N GLU A 113 -2.93 7.03 2.77
CA GLU A 113 -4.35 6.71 2.73
C GLU A 113 -4.61 5.21 2.83
N TYR A 114 -5.66 4.83 3.56
CA TYR A 114 -6.20 3.47 3.52
C TYR A 114 -7.55 3.48 2.80
N ARG A 115 -7.66 2.60 1.80
CA ARG A 115 -8.84 2.39 0.98
C ARG A 115 -9.49 1.06 1.32
N ILE A 116 -10.64 1.13 2.00
CA ILE A 116 -11.30 -0.08 2.51
C ILE A 116 -12.21 -0.66 1.44
N GLU A 117 -12.04 -1.95 1.16
CA GLU A 117 -12.86 -2.73 0.23
C GLU A 117 -13.57 -3.86 0.96
N SER A 118 -14.76 -4.23 0.49
CA SER A 118 -15.47 -5.41 0.99
C SER A 118 -15.69 -6.35 -0.18
N GLY A 119 -15.30 -7.61 -0.01
CA GLY A 119 -15.45 -8.64 -1.05
C GLY A 119 -16.89 -8.81 -1.56
N LEU A 120 -17.89 -8.41 -0.77
CA LEU A 120 -19.30 -8.39 -1.17
C LEU A 120 -19.74 -7.14 -1.93
N ASN A 121 -19.13 -5.98 -1.67
CA ASN A 121 -19.64 -4.68 -2.15
C ASN A 121 -18.95 -4.19 -3.43
N CYS A 122 -17.85 -4.83 -3.86
CA CYS A 122 -17.06 -4.40 -5.03
C CYS A 122 -17.41 -5.10 -6.35
N GLY A 123 -18.47 -5.93 -6.38
CA GLY A 123 -19.10 -6.43 -7.60
C GLY A 123 -18.44 -7.63 -8.27
N GLY A 124 -19.27 -8.65 -8.59
CA GLY A 124 -19.06 -9.47 -9.77
C GLY A 124 -18.89 -10.97 -9.60
N HIS A 125 -19.19 -11.59 -8.46
CA HIS A 125 -19.34 -13.05 -8.37
C HIS A 125 -20.32 -13.36 -7.24
N ALA A 126 -21.51 -13.81 -7.61
CA ALA A 126 -22.52 -14.36 -6.71
C ALA A 126 -22.02 -15.68 -6.08
N PHE A 127 -20.97 -15.59 -5.27
CA PHE A 127 -20.46 -16.69 -4.48
C PHE A 127 -20.77 -16.39 -3.03
N ALA A 128 -21.70 -17.16 -2.49
CA ALA A 128 -22.04 -17.22 -1.08
C ALA A 128 -20.80 -17.65 -0.26
N THR A 129 -19.90 -16.71 0.01
CA THR A 129 -18.82 -16.88 0.98
C THR A 129 -19.00 -15.86 2.10
N GLN A 130 -18.44 -16.19 3.27
CA GLN A 130 -18.44 -15.43 4.51
C GLN A 130 -17.66 -14.09 4.39
N GLY A 131 -17.96 -13.27 3.39
CA GLY A 131 -17.41 -11.94 3.32
C GLY A 131 -18.06 -11.07 4.40
N PHE A 132 -17.26 -10.22 5.04
CA PHE A 132 -17.78 -9.23 5.96
C PHE A 132 -18.45 -8.09 5.17
N LEU A 133 -19.63 -7.69 5.64
CA LEU A 133 -20.28 -6.46 5.16
C LEU A 133 -19.34 -5.26 5.40
N MET A 134 -19.48 -4.22 4.57
CA MET A 134 -18.69 -2.99 4.71
C MET A 134 -18.86 -2.36 6.10
N GLY A 135 -20.07 -2.38 6.66
CA GLY A 135 -20.39 -1.78 7.97
C GLY A 135 -19.51 -2.28 9.12
N PRO A 136 -19.47 -3.60 9.41
CA PRO A 136 -18.58 -4.18 10.40
C PRO A 136 -17.09 -3.85 10.20
N ILE A 137 -16.61 -3.88 8.94
CA ILE A 137 -15.21 -3.54 8.64
C ILE A 137 -14.94 -2.08 8.99
N LEU A 138 -15.78 -1.16 8.50
CA LEU A 138 -15.63 0.27 8.79
C LEU A 138 -15.71 0.58 10.28
N GLU A 139 -16.57 -0.11 11.03
CA GLU A 139 -16.68 0.06 12.48
C GLU A 139 -15.40 -0.40 13.21
N GLU A 140 -14.79 -1.51 12.77
CA GLU A 140 -13.51 -1.97 13.30
C GLU A 140 -12.40 -0.95 13.03
N PHE A 141 -12.31 -0.41 11.81
CA PHE A 141 -11.38 0.66 11.48
C PHE A 141 -11.66 1.94 12.27
N ARG A 142 -12.92 2.31 12.48
CA ARG A 142 -13.31 3.50 13.26
C ARG A 142 -12.86 3.36 14.72
N LYS A 143 -13.12 2.21 15.34
CA LYS A 143 -12.73 1.93 16.74
C LYS A 143 -11.22 1.91 16.93
N ASN A 144 -10.49 1.37 15.95
CA ASN A 144 -9.04 1.16 16.07
C ASN A 144 -8.19 2.17 15.28
N ARG A 145 -8.78 3.26 14.77
CA ARG A 145 -8.09 4.25 13.94
C ARG A 145 -6.85 4.83 14.63
N THR A 146 -7.01 5.22 15.89
CA THR A 146 -5.91 5.81 16.69
C THR A 146 -4.78 4.81 16.87
N HIS A 147 -5.12 3.57 17.24
CA HIS A 147 -4.14 2.49 17.39
C HIS A 147 -3.37 2.20 16.08
N LEU A 148 -4.04 2.20 14.92
CA LEU A 148 -3.37 2.04 13.62
C LEU A 148 -2.36 3.16 13.34
N ILE A 149 -2.72 4.40 13.67
CA ILE A 149 -1.86 5.57 13.49
C ILE A 149 -0.66 5.49 14.43
N ASP A 150 -0.89 5.25 15.71
CA ASP A 150 0.14 5.25 16.75
C ASP A 150 1.19 4.16 16.48
N GLU A 151 0.75 2.94 16.20
CA GLU A 151 1.62 1.81 15.88
C GLU A 151 2.47 2.05 14.61
N SER A 152 1.89 2.71 13.61
CA SER A 152 2.63 3.03 12.39
C SER A 152 3.64 4.14 12.66
N PHE A 153 3.22 5.20 13.35
CA PHE A 153 4.05 6.37 13.64
C PHE A 153 5.23 6.06 14.56
N ASP A 154 5.03 5.21 15.57
CA ASP A 154 6.10 4.82 16.48
C ASP A 154 7.18 3.99 15.79
N LEU A 155 6.83 3.16 14.81
CA LEU A 155 7.80 2.44 14.00
C LEU A 155 8.56 3.35 13.05
N LEU A 156 7.92 4.40 12.52
CA LEU A 156 8.56 5.38 11.65
C LEU A 156 9.60 6.23 12.37
N LYS A 157 9.38 6.58 13.64
CA LYS A 157 10.38 7.32 14.44
C LYS A 157 11.67 6.53 14.70
N MET A 158 11.63 5.21 14.54
CA MET A 158 12.80 4.35 14.74
C MET A 158 13.70 4.28 13.49
N HIS A 159 13.30 4.92 12.40
CA HIS A 159 14.03 5.02 11.13
C HIS A 159 14.47 6.47 10.89
#